data_AF-A0A401PL59-F1
#
_entry.id   AF-A0A401PL59-F1
#
_cell.length_a   1.000
_cell.length_b   1.000
_cell.length_c   1.000
_cell.angle_alpha   90.00
_cell.angle_beta   90.00
_cell.angle_gamma   90.00
#
_symmetry.space_group_name_H-M   'P 1'
#
loop_
_entity.id
_entity.type
_entity.pdbx_description
1 polymer ?
#
loop_
_entity_poly.entity_id
_entity_poly.type
_entity_poly.pdbx_seq_one_letter_code
_entity_poly.pdbx_strand_id
1 'polypeptide(L)'
;MGSEEELQVTDYVLVCEKNTVQPYARQRLDFLREVKRAGLTLDPDPDRQQAETLREGEMVHDDNKPKEQNQIIKIYAPFEILSQAAEKMRLKMPLDVQV
;
A
#
# COMPACT_ATOMS: atom_id res chain seq x y z
N MET A 1 -16.78 24.30 10.07
CA MET A 1 -16.69 22.83 10.10
C MET A 1 -15.76 22.42 8.96
N GLY A 2 -14.46 22.63 9.11
CA GLY A 2 -13.48 22.20 8.13
C GLY A 2 -13.17 20.73 8.41
N SER A 3 -13.32 19.87 7.40
CA SER A 3 -12.78 18.52 7.45
C SER A 3 -11.27 18.64 7.59
N GLU A 4 -10.73 18.31 8.77
CA GLU A 4 -9.30 18.07 8.92
C GLU A 4 -8.96 16.95 7.94
N GLU A 5 -8.23 17.29 6.87
CA GLU A 5 -7.62 16.29 6.00
C GLU A 5 -6.66 15.50 6.89
N GLU A 6 -7.07 14.28 7.27
CA GLU A 6 -6.20 13.34 7.96
C GLU A 6 -4.95 13.13 7.09
N LEU A 7 -3.85 13.77 7.50
CA LEU A 7 -2.58 13.68 6.80
C LEU A 7 -2.11 12.22 6.86
N GLN A 8 -2.27 11.49 5.76
CA GLN A 8 -1.81 10.12 5.64
C GLN A 8 -0.27 10.10 5.62
N VAL A 9 0.34 9.74 6.76
CA VAL A 9 1.78 9.57 6.87
C VAL A 9 2.16 8.17 6.37
N THR A 10 3.09 8.09 5.43
CA THR A 10 3.54 6.79 4.90
C THR A 10 4.34 6.04 5.95
N ASP A 11 3.83 4.90 6.42
CA ASP A 11 4.50 4.02 7.38
C ASP A 11 5.45 3.05 6.69
N TYR A 12 5.10 2.59 5.48
CA TYR A 12 5.90 1.61 4.75
C TYR A 12 5.84 1.82 3.23
N VAL A 13 6.90 1.43 2.54
CA VAL A 13 6.99 1.48 1.07
C VAL A 13 7.45 0.13 0.53
N LEU A 14 6.66 -0.46 -0.36
CA LEU A 14 7.03 -1.64 -1.13
C LEU A 14 7.49 -1.22 -2.52
N VAL A 15 8.60 -1.78 -2.98
CA VAL A 15 9.11 -1.60 -4.34
C VAL A 15 9.08 -2.94 -5.02
N CYS A 16 8.45 -2.98 -6.18
CA CYS A 16 8.14 -4.19 -6.92
C CYS A 16 8.53 -3.97 -8.38
N GLU A 17 9.35 -4.84 -8.96
CA GLU A 17 9.62 -4.74 -10.40
C GLU A 17 8.31 -4.94 -11.19
N LYS A 18 8.11 -4.25 -12.32
CA LYS A 18 7.14 -4.65 -13.35
C LYS A 18 7.91 -5.31 -14.49
N ASN A 19 8.18 -6.60 -14.37
CA ASN A 19 8.60 -7.41 -15.51
C ASN A 19 7.37 -8.16 -16.05
N THR A 20 7.23 -8.21 -17.38
CA THR A 20 6.09 -8.77 -18.12
C THR A 20 5.86 -10.27 -17.88
N VAL A 21 6.83 -10.96 -17.27
CA VAL A 21 6.76 -12.37 -16.90
C VAL A 21 7.05 -12.52 -15.42
N GLN A 22 6.14 -12.05 -14.56
CA GLN A 22 6.29 -12.23 -13.12
C GLN A 22 5.52 -13.43 -12.61
N PRO A 23 6.20 -14.53 -12.23
CA PRO A 23 5.55 -15.73 -11.69
C PRO A 23 4.83 -15.46 -10.37
N TYR A 24 5.11 -14.30 -9.75
CA TYR A 24 4.57 -13.90 -8.46
C TYR A 24 3.52 -12.78 -8.52
N ALA A 25 3.07 -12.36 -9.71
CA ALA A 25 2.12 -11.25 -9.84
C ALA A 25 0.81 -11.53 -9.07
N ARG A 26 0.32 -12.77 -9.12
CA ARG A 26 -0.88 -13.19 -8.39
C ARG A 26 -0.67 -13.18 -6.88
N GLN A 27 0.41 -13.80 -6.39
CA GLN A 27 0.74 -13.82 -4.96
C GLN A 27 0.90 -12.41 -4.40
N ARG A 28 1.48 -11.49 -5.19
CA ARG A 28 1.61 -10.08 -4.81
C ARG A 28 0.26 -9.42 -4.66
N LEU A 29 -0.63 -9.57 -5.64
CA LEU A 29 -1.97 -9.00 -5.56
C LEU A 29 -2.76 -9.56 -4.36
N ASP A 30 -2.67 -10.87 -4.13
CA ASP A 30 -3.32 -11.52 -3.00
C ASP A 30 -2.76 -10.99 -1.66
N PHE A 31 -1.44 -10.82 -1.56
CA PHE A 31 -0.80 -10.19 -0.40
C PHE A 31 -1.30 -8.75 -0.17
N LEU A 32 -1.32 -7.91 -1.21
CA LEU A 32 -1.78 -6.51 -1.08
C LEU A 32 -3.26 -6.42 -0.66
N ARG A 33 -4.09 -7.37 -1.09
CA ARG A 33 -5.47 -7.50 -0.64
C ARG A 33 -5.57 -7.90 0.84
N GLU A 34 -4.73 -8.81 1.31
CA GLU A 34 -4.68 -9.16 2.73
C GLU A 34 -4.19 -7.98 3.58
N VAL A 35 -3.21 -7.21 3.11
CA VAL A 35 -2.77 -5.95 3.75
C VAL A 35 -3.96 -4.98 3.88
N LYS A 36 -4.74 -4.81 2.81
CA LYS A 36 -5.96 -3.98 2.83
C LYS A 36 -7.02 -4.51 3.81
N ARG A 37 -7.25 -5.83 3.82
CA ARG A 37 -8.20 -6.51 4.74
C ARG A 37 -7.80 -6.35 6.20
N ALA A 38 -6.50 -6.25 6.49
CA ALA A 38 -6.00 -5.95 7.83
C ALA A 38 -6.30 -4.51 8.30
N GLY A 39 -6.92 -3.68 7.46
CA GLY A 39 -7.31 -2.31 7.77
C GLY A 39 -6.28 -1.26 7.36
N LEU A 40 -5.21 -1.64 6.68
CA LEU A 40 -4.20 -0.71 6.17
C LEU A 40 -4.67 -0.08 4.85
N THR A 41 -4.27 1.16 4.62
CA THR A 41 -4.52 1.88 3.37
C THR A 41 -3.32 1.72 2.45
N LEU A 42 -3.54 1.52 1.15
CA LEU A 42 -2.48 1.40 0.16
C LEU A 42 -2.65 2.45 -0.95
N ASP A 43 -1.54 3.04 -1.37
CA ASP A 43 -1.45 3.90 -2.54
C ASP A 43 -0.35 3.40 -3.49
N PRO A 44 -0.70 2.92 -4.69
CA PRO A 44 -2.05 2.83 -5.24
C PRO A 44 -2.90 1.68 -4.66
N ASP A 45 -4.23 1.82 -4.73
CA ASP A 45 -5.18 0.80 -4.28
C ASP A 45 -5.09 -0.47 -5.17
N PRO A 46 -4.87 -1.67 -4.59
CA PRO A 46 -4.74 -2.92 -5.37
C PRO A 46 -5.97 -3.26 -6.22
N ASP A 47 -7.17 -2.84 -5.82
CA ASP A 47 -8.39 -3.11 -6.59
C ASP A 47 -8.50 -2.18 -7.82
N ARG A 48 -7.91 -0.98 -7.75
CA ARG A 48 -7.79 -0.07 -8.91
C ARG A 48 -6.70 -0.53 -9.87
N GLN A 49 -5.58 -1.05 -9.34
CA GLN A 49 -4.50 -1.58 -10.17
C GLN A 49 -4.90 -2.76 -11.05
N GLN A 50 -5.81 -3.62 -10.56
CA GLN A 50 -6.30 -4.74 -11.38
C GLN A 50 -7.08 -4.25 -12.61
N ALA A 51 -7.83 -3.15 -12.49
CA ALA A 51 -8.55 -2.54 -13.61
C ALA A 51 -7.60 -1.91 -14.65
N GLU A 52 -6.49 -1.31 -14.21
CA GLU A 52 -5.47 -0.75 -15.11
C GLU A 52 -4.66 -1.85 -15.81
N THR A 53 -4.26 -2.90 -15.10
CA THR A 53 -3.51 -4.03 -15.69
C THR A 53 -4.34 -4.81 -16.71
N LEU A 54 -5.65 -4.93 -16.50
CA LEU A 54 -6.57 -5.54 -17.48
C LEU A 54 -6.84 -4.64 -18.69
N ARG A 55 -6.73 -3.31 -18.55
CA ARG A 55 -6.86 -2.35 -19.66
C ARG A 55 -5.58 -2.19 -20.48
N GLU A 56 -4.42 -2.26 -19.84
CA GLU A 56 -3.11 -2.26 -20.50
C GLU A 56 -2.85 -3.56 -21.28
N GLY A 57 -3.54 -4.66 -20.94
CA GLY A 57 -3.51 -5.90 -21.71
C GLY A 57 -4.08 -5.81 -23.14
N GLU A 58 -4.77 -4.72 -23.49
CA GLU A 58 -5.31 -4.49 -24.85
C GLU A 58 -4.60 -3.36 -25.60
N MET A 59 -3.73 -2.57 -24.98
CA MET A 59 -3.01 -1.50 -25.67
C MET A 59 -1.58 -1.34 -25.13
N VAL A 60 -0.63 -1.47 -26.06
CA VAL A 60 0.76 -0.94 -26.10
C VAL A 60 1.78 -2.06 -26.41
N HIS A 61 1.78 -2.49 -27.68
CA HIS A 61 3.04 -2.79 -28.37
C HIS A 61 3.68 -1.44 -28.71
N ASP A 62 4.61 -0.99 -27.87
CA ASP A 62 5.49 0.14 -28.20
C ASP A 62 6.92 -0.34 -27.97
N ASP A 63 7.57 -0.74 -29.06
CA ASP A 63 8.86 -1.43 -29.13
C ASP A 63 10.08 -0.57 -28.70
N ASN A 64 9.88 0.48 -27.90
CA ASN A 64 10.91 1.51 -27.64
C ASN A 64 11.12 1.90 -26.16
N LYS A 65 10.85 1.03 -25.18
CA LYS A 65 11.22 1.30 -23.78
C LYS A 65 12.01 0.16 -23.12
N PRO A 66 13.34 0.28 -22.97
CA PRO A 66 14.08 -0.49 -21.99
C PRO A 66 14.11 0.32 -20.69
N LYS A 67 13.32 -0.08 -19.69
CA LYS A 67 13.54 0.27 -18.28
C LYS A 67 12.63 -0.63 -17.44
N GLU A 68 13.26 -1.49 -16.65
CA GLU A 68 12.67 -2.18 -15.51
C GLU A 68 11.85 -1.15 -14.72
N GLN A 69 10.52 -1.18 -14.87
CA GLN A 69 9.67 -0.15 -14.29
C GLN A 69 9.27 -0.62 -12.89
N ASN A 70 9.92 -0.08 -11.87
CA ASN A 70 9.54 -0.37 -10.49
C ASN A 70 8.18 0.25 -10.18
N GLN A 71 7.25 -0.58 -9.71
CA GLN A 71 6.01 -0.21 -9.05
C GLN A 71 6.29 0.08 -7.58
N ILE A 72 5.92 1.28 -7.13
CA ILE A 72 6.05 1.72 -5.75
C ILE A 72 4.65 1.69 -5.13
N ILE A 73 4.53 1.07 -3.96
CA ILE A 73 3.27 0.96 -3.21
C ILE A 73 3.53 1.48 -1.81
N LYS A 74 2.88 2.58 -1.45
CA LYS A 74 2.90 3.17 -0.11
C LYS A 74 1.81 2.53 0.73
N ILE A 75 2.12 2.28 1.99
CA ILE A 75 1.19 1.74 2.99
C ILE A 75 1.09 2.73 4.13
N TYR A 76 -0.15 2.97 4.55
CA TYR A 76 -0.51 3.86 5.64
C TYR A 76 -1.37 3.09 6.64
N ALA A 77 -1.11 3.29 7.93
CA ALA A 77 -1.85 2.68 9.02
C ALA A 77 -2.78 3.71 9.66
N PRO A 78 -4.11 3.54 9.55
CA PRO A 78 -5.06 4.38 10.28
C PRO A 78 -4.81 4.34 11.79
N PHE A 79 -5.13 5.44 12.48
CA PHE A 79 -4.86 5.58 13.90
C PHE A 79 -5.49 4.47 14.74
N GLU A 80 -6.69 4.00 14.38
CA GLU A 80 -7.39 2.92 15.07
C GLU A 80 -6.61 1.60 14.97
N ILE A 81 -6.05 1.31 13.79
CA ILE A 81 -5.25 0.11 13.54
C ILE A 81 -3.93 0.19 14.32
N LEU A 82 -3.27 1.34 14.28
CA LEU A 82 -2.05 1.59 15.05
C LEU A 82 -2.27 1.42 16.56
N SER A 83 -3.35 2.01 17.08
CA SER A 83 -3.69 1.97 18.50
C SER A 83 -3.95 0.54 18.98
N GLN A 84 -4.76 -0.22 18.25
CA GLN A 84 -5.05 -1.62 18.59
C GLN A 84 -3.79 -2.51 18.54
N ALA A 85 -2.91 -2.28 17.56
CA ALA A 85 -1.66 -3.01 17.47
C ALA A 85 -0.72 -2.64 18.63
N ALA A 86 -0.61 -1.36 18.97
CA ALA A 86 0.21 -0.86 20.06
C ALA A 86 -0.20 -1.42 21.42
N GLU A 87 -1.51 -1.50 21.69
CA GLU A 87 -2.06 -2.13 22.90
C GLU A 87 -1.69 -3.62 22.99
N LYS A 88 -1.90 -4.38 21.91
CA LYS A 88 -1.57 -5.82 21.86
C LYS A 88 -0.09 -6.06 22.10
N MET A 89 0.77 -5.20 21.56
CA MET A 89 2.22 -5.25 21.74
C MET A 89 2.67 -4.70 23.10
N ARG A 90 1.78 -4.08 23.88
CA ARG A 90 2.09 -3.35 25.12
C ARG A 90 3.21 -2.32 24.90
N LEU A 91 3.12 -1.56 23.81
CA LEU A 91 4.07 -0.48 23.52
C LEU A 91 4.05 0.54 24.65
N LYS A 92 5.24 0.89 25.15
CA LYS A 92 5.39 1.92 26.17
C LYS A 92 5.23 3.28 25.51
N MET A 93 4.27 4.06 26.01
CA MET A 93 4.07 5.44 25.61
C MET A 93 4.45 6.36 26.77
N PRO A 94 5.02 7.54 26.49
CA PRO A 94 5.25 8.54 27.53
C PRO A 94 3.92 8.93 28.18
N LEU A 95 3.90 8.94 29.51
CA LEU A 95 2.78 9.45 30.29
C LEU A 95 3.18 10.84 30.79
N ASP A 96 2.71 11.89 30.13
CA ASP A 96 2.78 13.25 30.67
C ASP A 96 1.74 13.40 31.77
N VAL A 97 2.02 12.81 32.94
CA VAL A 97 1.26 13.06 34.15
C VAL A 97 1.82 14.36 34.74
N GLN A 98 1.17 15.49 34.43
CA GLN A 98 1.37 16.70 35.23
C GLN A 98 0.77 16.42 36.61
N VAL A 99 1.64 16.24 37.61
CA VAL A 99 1.28 16.11 39.04
C VAL A 99 1.29 17.49 39.68
#